data_AF-A0A936GAU7-F1
#
_entry.id   AF-A0A936GAU7-F1
#
_cell.length_a   1.000
_cell.length_b   1.000
_cell.length_c   1.000
_cell.angle_alpha   90.00
_cell.angle_beta   90.00
_cell.angle_gamma   90.00
#
_symmetry.space_group_name_H-M   'P 1'
#
loop_
_entity.id
_entity.type
_entity.pdbx_description
1 polymer ?
#
loop_
_entity_poly.entity_id
_entity_poly.type
_entity_poly.pdbx_seq_one_letter_code
_entity_poly.pdbx_strand_id
1 'polypeptide(L)'
;MIHLRSIQKKEIREADVFPFNVPVIRALHEIEFRAPVTFFVGENGSGKSTLLETIACAIGSVTVGSQSVNTDPSLEQMRKLAQYLRLVWTKRTLKGFFLRAEDFLATQNRSRKLVRNSKAT
;
A
#
# COMPACT_ATOMS: atom_id res chain seq x y z
N MET A 1 7.76 -11.68 16.63
CA MET A 1 6.56 -11.03 17.20
C MET A 1 5.78 -10.39 16.07
N ILE A 2 4.44 -10.51 16.06
CA ILE A 2 3.57 -9.89 15.06
C ILE A 2 3.12 -8.53 15.57
N HIS A 3 3.44 -7.45 14.85
CA HIS A 3 3.13 -6.07 15.25
C HIS A 3 1.70 -5.67 14.90
N LEU A 4 1.33 -5.80 13.63
CA LEU A 4 -0.03 -5.62 13.13
C LEU A 4 -0.76 -6.96 13.24
N ARG A 5 -1.73 -7.06 14.15
CA ARG A 5 -2.45 -8.31 14.45
C ARG A 5 -3.53 -8.60 13.42
N SER A 6 -4.35 -7.59 13.11
CA SER A 6 -5.38 -7.73 12.10
C SER A 6 -5.75 -6.41 11.42
N ILE A 7 -6.39 -6.53 10.26
CA ILE A 7 -7.02 -5.44 9.52
C ILE A 7 -8.49 -5.78 9.39
N GLN A 8 -9.36 -4.86 9.75
CA GLN A 8 -10.81 -5.02 9.68
C GLN A 8 -11.40 -3.95 8.76
N LYS A 9 -12.34 -4.33 7.89
CA LYS A 9 -13.05 -3.39 7.04
C LYS A 9 -14.28 -2.85 7.77
N LYS A 10 -14.42 -1.53 7.84
CA LYS A 10 -15.63 -0.84 8.30
C LYS A 10 -16.71 -0.92 7.22
N GLU A 11 -17.95 -0.61 7.58
CA GLU A 11 -19.04 -0.52 6.62
C GLU A 11 -18.76 0.56 5.57
N ILE A 12 -19.02 0.25 4.30
CA ILE A 12 -18.77 1.13 3.15
C ILE A 12 -20.10 1.32 2.44
N ARG A 13 -20.53 2.58 2.28
CA ARG A 13 -21.79 2.93 1.61
C ARG A 13 -21.65 3.01 0.08
N GLU A 14 -20.48 3.36 -0.41
CA GLU A 14 -20.18 3.49 -1.84
C GLU A 14 -19.48 2.23 -2.36
N ALA A 15 -20.22 1.16 -2.65
CA ALA A 15 -19.63 -0.15 -2.96
C ALA A 15 -19.27 -0.36 -4.44
N ASP A 16 -19.83 0.41 -5.37
CA ASP A 16 -19.75 0.12 -6.83
C ASP A 16 -18.70 0.95 -7.59
N VAL A 17 -17.96 1.83 -6.90
CA VAL A 17 -16.91 2.68 -7.50
C VAL A 17 -15.53 2.19 -7.07
N PHE A 18 -14.52 2.36 -7.92
CA PHE A 18 -13.13 2.10 -7.53
C PHE A 18 -12.69 3.03 -6.38
N PRO A 19 -11.98 2.52 -5.36
CA PRO A 19 -11.44 1.17 -5.22
C PRO A 19 -12.35 0.22 -4.40
N PHE A 20 -13.55 0.65 -4.04
CA PHE A 20 -14.48 -0.12 -3.19
C PHE A 20 -15.08 -1.33 -3.89
N ASN A 21 -15.21 -1.27 -5.22
CA ASN A 21 -15.72 -2.36 -6.04
C ASN A 21 -14.70 -3.45 -6.37
N VAL A 22 -13.44 -3.29 -5.95
CA VAL A 22 -12.36 -4.26 -6.21
C VAL A 22 -12.68 -5.60 -5.51
N PRO A 23 -12.50 -6.77 -6.17
CA PRO A 23 -12.98 -8.04 -5.64
C PRO A 23 -12.52 -8.37 -4.21
N VAL A 24 -11.22 -8.25 -3.94
CA VAL A 24 -10.68 -8.51 -2.59
C VAL A 24 -11.23 -7.52 -1.56
N ILE A 25 -11.51 -6.27 -1.95
CA ILE A 25 -12.03 -5.24 -1.04
C ILE A 25 -13.50 -5.48 -0.72
N ARG A 26 -14.32 -5.90 -1.70
CA ARG A 26 -15.71 -6.28 -1.48
C ARG A 26 -15.82 -7.46 -0.51
N ALA A 27 -15.02 -8.49 -0.71
CA ALA A 27 -15.02 -9.70 0.11
C ALA A 27 -14.31 -9.54 1.46
N LEU A 28 -13.50 -8.48 1.64
CA LEU A 28 -12.76 -8.26 2.87
C LEU A 28 -13.70 -7.98 4.05
N HIS A 29 -13.62 -8.82 5.08
CA HIS A 29 -14.20 -8.56 6.41
C HIS A 29 -13.07 -8.31 7.42
N GLU A 30 -12.21 -9.30 7.60
CA GLU A 30 -11.01 -9.23 8.44
C GLU A 30 -9.86 -10.04 7.81
N ILE A 31 -8.64 -9.55 7.98
CA ILE A 31 -7.40 -10.31 7.76
C ILE A 31 -6.68 -10.39 9.09
N GLU A 32 -6.48 -11.61 9.59
CA GLU A 32 -5.65 -11.88 10.76
C GLU A 32 -4.23 -12.29 10.32
N PHE A 33 -3.21 -11.60 10.83
CA PHE A 33 -1.82 -11.96 10.59
C PHE A 33 -1.36 -13.00 11.60
N ARG A 34 -1.15 -14.22 11.12
CA ARG A 34 -0.70 -15.36 11.93
C ARG A 34 0.79 -15.65 11.81
N ALA A 35 1.47 -15.00 10.87
CA ALA A 35 2.90 -15.14 10.63
C ALA A 35 3.58 -13.76 10.43
N PRO A 36 4.86 -13.60 10.83
CA PRO A 36 5.61 -12.37 10.58
C PRO A 36 5.80 -12.03 9.10
N VAL A 37 5.77 -13.05 8.24
CA VAL A 37 5.81 -12.93 6.78
C VAL A 37 4.51 -13.49 6.24
N THR A 38 3.79 -12.69 5.46
CA THR A 38 2.49 -13.04 4.89
C THR A 38 2.50 -12.71 3.40
N PHE A 39 2.03 -13.65 2.58
CA PHE A 39 1.92 -13.48 1.14
C PHE A 39 0.46 -13.36 0.73
N PHE A 40 0.15 -12.38 -0.12
CA PHE A 40 -1.16 -12.30 -0.79
C PHE A 40 -1.03 -12.89 -2.19
N VAL A 41 -1.75 -13.98 -2.44
CA VAL A 41 -1.75 -14.71 -3.71
C VAL A 41 -3.13 -14.72 -4.35
N GLY A 42 -3.19 -14.84 -5.68
CA GLY A 42 -4.44 -14.85 -6.44
C GLY A 42 -4.27 -14.32 -7.86
N GLU A 43 -5.32 -14.38 -8.66
CA GLU A 43 -5.32 -14.03 -10.09
C GLU A 43 -5.01 -12.55 -10.36
N ASN A 44 -4.58 -12.25 -11.59
CA ASN A 44 -4.40 -10.86 -12.03
C ASN A 44 -5.74 -10.13 -12.04
N GLY A 45 -5.77 -8.90 -11.53
CA GLY A 45 -7.00 -8.13 -11.38
C GLY A 45 -7.81 -8.42 -10.11
N SER A 46 -7.42 -9.38 -9.27
CA SER A 46 -8.14 -9.66 -8.01
C SER A 46 -8.04 -8.55 -6.94
N GLY A 47 -7.13 -7.59 -7.13
CA GLY A 47 -6.98 -6.42 -6.25
C GLY A 47 -5.88 -6.51 -5.20
N LYS A 48 -4.95 -7.47 -5.32
CA LYS A 48 -3.84 -7.67 -4.36
C LYS A 48 -3.02 -6.39 -4.12
N SER A 49 -2.61 -5.71 -5.19
CA SER A 49 -1.85 -4.46 -5.10
C SER A 49 -2.67 -3.36 -4.45
N THR A 50 -3.94 -3.23 -4.82
CA THR A 50 -4.88 -2.28 -4.20
C THR A 50 -4.96 -2.48 -2.69
N LEU A 51 -5.15 -3.72 -2.24
CA LEU A 51 -5.17 -4.03 -0.81
C LEU A 51 -3.85 -3.61 -0.12
N LEU A 52 -2.70 -3.98 -0.69
CA LEU A 52 -1.39 -3.70 -0.10
C LEU A 52 -1.11 -2.20 -0.01
N GLU A 53 -1.44 -1.45 -1.06
CA GLU A 53 -1.33 0.01 -1.12
C GLU A 53 -2.25 0.69 -0.12
N THR A 54 -3.49 0.24 0.00
CA THR A 54 -4.44 0.73 1.01
C THR A 54 -3.94 0.46 2.42
N ILE A 55 -3.37 -0.71 2.70
CA ILE A 55 -2.76 -1.02 4.01
C ILE A 55 -1.61 -0.05 4.28
N ALA A 56 -0.72 0.18 3.31
CA ALA A 56 0.38 1.13 3.46
C ALA A 56 -0.10 2.55 3.73
N CYS A 57 -1.16 3.01 3.04
CA CYS A 57 -1.81 4.30 3.30
C CYS A 57 -2.42 4.36 4.70
N ALA A 58 -3.12 3.31 5.15
CA ALA A 58 -3.75 3.25 6.46
C ALA A 58 -2.73 3.27 7.62
N ILE A 59 -1.56 2.64 7.41
CA ILE A 59 -0.46 2.67 8.38
C ILE A 59 0.22 4.05 8.39
N GLY A 60 0.25 4.74 7.26
CA GLY A 60 1.11 5.90 7.03
C GLY A 60 2.57 5.48 6.84
N SER A 61 2.80 4.35 6.17
CA SER A 61 4.13 3.76 6.00
C SER A 61 5.12 4.70 5.31
N VAL A 62 6.38 4.67 5.75
CA VAL A 62 7.48 5.31 5.01
C VAL A 62 7.65 4.60 3.67
N THR A 63 7.67 5.34 2.56
CA THR A 63 7.90 4.75 1.23
C THR A 63 9.39 4.69 0.91
N VAL A 64 9.81 3.63 0.23
CA VAL A 64 11.15 3.56 -0.37
C VAL A 64 11.07 4.11 -1.79
N GLY A 65 11.60 5.32 -2.01
CA GLY A 65 11.61 5.96 -3.33
C GLY A 65 11.10 7.39 -3.33
N SER A 66 10.28 7.73 -4.34
CA SER A 66 10.12 9.12 -4.79
C SER A 66 9.13 9.98 -3.99
N GLN A 67 7.98 9.45 -3.59
CA GLN A 67 6.91 10.22 -2.93
C GLN A 67 6.31 9.46 -1.75
N SER A 68 5.85 10.20 -0.73
CA SER A 68 5.20 9.64 0.46
C SER A 68 3.83 9.04 0.12
N VAL A 69 3.40 7.99 0.84
CA VAL A 69 2.02 7.47 0.74
C VAL A 69 0.95 8.56 0.96
N ASN A 70 1.29 9.63 1.68
CA ASN A 70 0.38 10.73 1.97
C ASN A 70 0.21 11.71 0.81
N THR A 71 1.19 11.80 -0.09
CA THR A 71 1.25 12.83 -1.14
C THR A 71 1.19 12.27 -2.55
N ASP A 72 1.51 10.99 -2.75
CA ASP A 72 1.53 10.37 -4.09
C ASP A 72 0.13 10.44 -4.73
N PRO A 73 -0.05 11.10 -5.89
CA PRO A 73 -1.34 11.18 -6.57
C PRO A 73 -1.89 9.81 -6.98
N SER A 74 -1.03 8.84 -7.32
CA SER A 74 -1.45 7.49 -7.70
C SER A 74 -2.14 6.72 -6.57
N LEU A 75 -1.92 7.15 -5.32
CA LEU A 75 -2.49 6.53 -4.13
C LEU A 75 -3.73 7.26 -3.58
N GLU A 76 -4.25 8.29 -4.27
CA GLU A 76 -5.38 9.09 -3.77
C GLU A 76 -6.61 8.23 -3.44
N GLN A 77 -6.96 7.32 -4.33
CA GLN A 77 -8.11 6.43 -4.15
C GLN A 77 -7.87 5.43 -3.00
N MET A 78 -6.64 4.92 -2.87
CA MET A 78 -6.25 4.01 -1.79
C MET A 78 -6.26 4.73 -0.44
N ARG A 79 -5.91 6.02 -0.39
CA ARG A 79 -6.05 6.86 0.82
C ARG A 79 -7.51 7.02 1.24
N LYS A 80 -8.45 7.18 0.28
CA LYS A 80 -9.89 7.22 0.59
C LYS A 80 -10.35 5.90 1.20
N LEU A 81 -9.97 4.77 0.59
CA LEU A 81 -10.29 3.44 1.11
C LEU A 81 -9.65 3.15 2.47
N ALA A 82 -8.44 3.66 2.71
CA ALA A 82 -7.71 3.45 3.96
C ALA A 82 -8.47 3.96 5.20
N GLN A 83 -9.33 4.99 5.05
CA GLN A 83 -10.17 5.51 6.13
C GLN A 83 -11.19 4.48 6.64
N TYR A 84 -11.54 3.51 5.79
CA TYR A 84 -12.44 2.40 6.08
C TYR A 84 -11.72 1.17 6.64
N LEU A 85 -10.39 1.19 6.76
CA LEU A 85 -9.66 0.13 7.45
C LEU A 85 -9.47 0.48 8.92
N ARG A 86 -9.70 -0.50 9.79
CA ARG A 86 -9.32 -0.48 11.20
C ARG A 86 -8.11 -1.39 11.38
N LEU A 87 -7.00 -0.82 11.84
CA LEU A 87 -5.78 -1.55 12.13
C LEU A 87 -5.73 -1.95 13.61
N VAL A 88 -5.57 -3.24 13.89
CA VAL A 88 -5.45 -3.77 15.24
C VAL A 88 -3.99 -4.14 15.48
N TRP A 89 -3.35 -3.50 16.46
CA TRP A 89 -1.93 -3.67 16.75
C TRP A 89 -1.72 -4.43 18.06
N THR A 90 -0.76 -5.34 18.08
CA THR A 90 -0.18 -5.88 19.33
C THR A 90 0.81 -4.86 19.91
N LYS A 91 1.67 -4.30 19.05
CA LYS A 91 2.62 -3.24 19.41
C LYS A 91 2.85 -2.36 18.18
N ARG A 92 2.41 -1.11 18.26
CA ARG A 92 2.60 -0.13 17.18
C ARG A 92 4.09 0.22 17.06
N THR A 93 4.59 0.27 15.84
CA THR A 93 5.97 0.66 15.51
C THR A 93 5.95 1.52 14.26
N LEU A 94 6.86 2.50 14.21
CA LEU A 94 7.12 3.29 12.99
C LEU A 94 8.31 2.71 12.20
N LYS A 95 8.93 1.64 12.70
CA LYS A 95 9.99 0.93 11.99
C LYS A 95 9.36 0.03 10.92
N GLY A 96 9.61 0.36 9.66
CA GLY A 96 9.11 -0.39 8.50
C GLY A 96 9.03 0.52 7.27
N PHE A 97 8.86 -0.08 6.10
CA PHE A 97 8.68 0.67 4.87
C PHE A 97 7.72 -0.03 3.91
N PHE A 98 7.17 0.74 2.98
CA PHE A 98 6.40 0.28 1.83
C PHE A 98 7.24 0.47 0.56
N LEU A 99 7.35 -0.59 -0.24
CA LEU A 99 8.13 -0.61 -1.48
C LEU A 99 7.23 -1.06 -2.62
N ARG A 100 7.23 -0.28 -3.70
CA ARG A 100 6.58 -0.65 -4.97
C ARG A 100 7.61 -0.84 -6.07
N ALA A 101 7.31 -1.70 -7.04
CA ALA A 101 8.22 -2.00 -8.14
C ALA A 101 8.43 -0.77 -9.05
N GLU A 102 7.39 0.01 -9.25
CA GLU A 102 7.40 1.25 -10.03
C GLU A 102 8.29 2.34 -9.41
N ASP A 103 8.37 2.42 -8.08
CA ASP A 103 9.21 3.39 -7.37
C ASP A 103 10.70 3.03 -7.50
N PHE A 104 11.01 1.73 -7.53
CA PHE A 104 12.36 1.25 -7.77
C PHE A 104 12.84 1.64 -9.18
N LEU A 105 11.99 1.46 -10.20
CA LEU A 105 12.29 1.84 -11.58
C LEU A 105 12.45 3.36 -11.75
N ALA A 106 11.59 4.16 -11.11
CA ALA A 106 11.69 5.62 -11.14
C ALA A 106 13.03 6.13 -10.56
N THR A 107 13.50 5.49 -9.49
CA THR A 107 14.79 5.80 -8.86
C THR A 107 15.96 5.49 -9.79
N GLN A 108 15.96 4.32 -10.44
CA GLN A 108 16.98 3.96 -11.44
C GLN A 108 17.03 4.95 -12.62
N ASN A 109 15.85 5.39 -13.09
CA ASN A 109 15.74 6.34 -14.19
C ASN A 109 16.28 7.73 -13.82
N ARG A 110 16.06 8.21 -12.59
CA ARG A 110 16.65 9.47 -12.10
C ARG A 110 18.17 9.41 -12.01
N SER A 111 18.72 8.33 -11.46
CA SER A 111 20.17 8.12 -11.36
C SER A 111 20.84 8.15 -12.74
N ARG A 112 20.22 7.51 -13.74
CA ARG A 112 20.71 7.55 -15.13
C ARG A 112 20.66 8.95 -15.74
N LYS A 113 19.61 9.73 -15.46
CA LYS A 113 19.45 11.09 -15.98
C LYS A 113 20.50 12.05 -15.39
N LEU A 114 20.82 11.90 -14.11
CA LEU A 114 21.87 12.67 -13.42
C LEU A 114 23.26 12.38 -13.99
N VAL A 115 23.61 11.10 -14.19
CA VAL A 115 24.90 10.69 -14.79
C VAL A 115 25.03 11.15 -16.24
N ARG A 116 23.92 11.25 -16.98
CA ARG A 116 23.94 11.74 -18.37
C ARG A 116 24.11 13.25 -18.46
N ASN A 117 23.49 14.00 -17.55
CA ASN A 117 23.63 15.47 -17.51
C ASN A 117 25.00 15.92 -17.00
N SER A 118 25.66 15.15 -16.13
CA SER A 118 27.03 15.44 -15.67
C SER A 118 28.12 15.15 -16.71
N LYS A 119 27.79 14.48 -17.82
CA LYS A 119 28.71 14.20 -18.94
C LYS A 119 28.48 15.11 -20.15
N ALA A 120 27.50 16.01 -20.08
CA ALA A 120 27.12 16.93 -21.16
C ALA A 120 27.58 18.39 -20.90
N THR A 121 28.35 18.60 -19.83
CA THR A 121 29.10 19.81 -19.47
C THR A 121 30.56 19.42 -19.35
#